data_AF-A0A9P6VY39-F1
#
_entry.id   AF-A0A9P6VY39-F1
#
_cell.length_a   1.000
_cell.length_b   1.000
_cell.length_c   1.000
_cell.angle_alpha   90.00
_cell.angle_beta   90.00
_cell.angle_gamma   90.00
#
_symmetry.space_group_name_H-M   'P 1'
#
loop_
_entity.id
_entity.type
_entity.pdbx_description
1 polymer ?
#
loop_
_entity_poly.entity_id
_entity_poly.type
_entity_poly.pdbx_seq_one_letter_code
_entity_poly.pdbx_strand_id
1 'polypeptide(L)'
;MLFAGVYANIGVSPYGSNYAWALFGIFTLCALLTGFVAHSRPKGRRAFHYLAFAVLVTTAIAYSTLAANLSYTPVPVEFVRSGSRGADQLAAGAAFPPTRSIFYGRYIDWVIVTPLLLLMLLLCTGFTLSRIFIVLFFQIVVIVCGLFAALTATRYKWMFYAFSCAALFYVIWTLLFPGRVSSDRLGRDVGRTYKPHAFALVFLFLLYPIVFGLCEGGNVLRVTSEFIWYGILDLLVKVLWMFSFLFAVEAIDYEVFGFRSGKVTDVYSTSDGGRGGAASSTETRGRGLLATPRTDATASSTSGAQPGSGNVATPRDLNQTTEAGGGGGGGGLVGGPPSTPPVLGDPHKTQ
;
A
#
# COMPACT_ATOMS: atom_id res chain seq x y z
N MET A 1 27.14 -3.18 30.06
CA MET A 1 27.77 -3.39 28.74
C MET A 1 26.71 -3.87 27.76
N LEU A 2 25.94 -2.94 27.19
CA LEU A 2 24.89 -3.21 26.19
C LEU A 2 25.00 -2.12 25.13
N PHE A 3 25.00 -2.52 23.86
CA PHE A 3 25.17 -1.65 22.68
C PHE A 3 26.36 -0.68 22.76
N ALA A 4 27.56 -1.22 22.51
CA ALA A 4 28.59 -0.43 21.85
C ALA A 4 28.08 -0.12 20.42
N GLY A 5 27.40 1.01 20.27
CA GLY A 5 26.68 1.35 19.04
C GLY A 5 27.61 1.47 17.85
N VAL A 6 27.29 0.75 16.76
CA VAL A 6 27.99 0.91 15.48
C VAL A 6 27.51 2.22 14.85
N TYR A 7 28.21 3.32 15.17
CA TYR A 7 27.95 4.62 14.56
C TYR A 7 28.30 4.60 13.07
N ALA A 8 27.45 5.20 12.23
CA ALA A 8 27.74 5.29 10.80
C ALA A 8 28.83 6.36 10.53
N ASN A 9 29.79 6.04 9.66
CA ASN A 9 30.85 6.97 9.25
C ASN A 9 30.26 8.22 8.54
N ILE A 10 29.23 8.02 7.73
CA ILE A 10 28.52 9.07 7.00
C ILE A 10 27.15 9.29 7.68
N GLY A 11 27.16 10.03 8.80
CA GLY A 11 25.97 10.40 9.56
C GLY A 11 25.31 11.73 9.15
N VAL A 12 24.18 12.03 9.80
CA VAL A 12 23.52 13.35 9.76
C VAL A 12 24.40 14.41 10.47
N SER A 13 24.22 15.69 10.12
CA SER A 13 24.89 16.81 10.80
C SER A 13 23.92 17.54 11.75
N PRO A 14 24.40 18.37 12.69
CA PRO A 14 23.53 19.18 13.55
C PRO A 14 22.53 20.03 12.75
N TYR A 15 22.94 20.58 11.59
CA TYR A 15 22.05 21.32 10.69
C TYR A 15 20.88 20.46 10.15
N GLY A 16 21.13 19.17 9.88
CA GLY A 16 20.08 18.23 9.45
C GLY A 16 19.13 17.83 10.59
N SER A 17 19.67 17.64 11.80
CA SER A 17 18.85 17.41 13.01
C SER A 17 17.97 18.63 13.32
N ASN A 18 18.53 19.84 13.32
CA ASN A 18 17.79 21.08 13.53
C ASN A 18 16.68 21.30 12.48
N TYR A 19 16.94 20.97 11.21
CA TYR A 19 15.94 21.02 10.16
C TYR A 19 14.79 20.01 10.39
N ALA A 20 15.11 18.79 10.81
CA ALA A 20 14.08 17.81 11.18
C ALA A 20 13.29 18.22 12.44
N TRP A 21 13.91 18.90 13.41
CA TRP A 21 13.19 19.49 14.55
C TRP A 21 12.22 20.61 14.13
N ALA A 22 12.61 21.46 13.18
CA ALA A 22 11.71 22.47 12.62
C ALA A 22 10.51 21.83 11.91
N LEU A 23 10.74 20.77 11.13
CA LEU A 23 9.68 20.00 10.48
C LEU A 23 8.77 19.29 11.48
N PHE A 24 9.31 18.69 12.54
CA PHE A 24 8.52 18.15 13.65
C PHE A 24 7.57 19.20 14.24
N GLY A 25 8.06 20.43 14.49
CA GLY A 25 7.23 21.53 14.97
C GLY A 25 6.10 21.89 14.01
N ILE A 26 6.39 22.00 12.70
CA ILE A 26 5.39 22.28 11.66
C ILE A 26 4.34 21.17 11.59
N PHE A 27 4.75 19.90 11.47
CA PHE A 27 3.80 18.78 11.38
C PHE A 27 2.96 18.64 12.66
N THR A 28 3.53 18.90 13.84
CA THR A 28 2.80 18.90 15.11
C THR A 28 1.75 20.02 15.17
N LEU A 29 2.11 21.25 14.78
CA LEU A 29 1.17 22.36 14.71
C LEU A 29 0.03 22.08 13.72
N CYS A 30 0.37 21.59 12.52
CA CYS A 30 -0.63 21.17 11.54
C CYS A 30 -1.52 20.02 12.06
N ALA A 31 -0.97 19.06 12.80
CA ALA A 31 -1.74 17.97 13.41
C ALA A 31 -2.73 18.50 14.45
N LEU A 32 -2.31 19.38 15.35
CA LEU A 32 -3.17 19.97 16.37
C LEU A 32 -4.32 20.79 15.75
N LEU A 33 -4.02 21.64 14.77
CA LEU A 33 -5.03 22.41 14.03
C LEU A 33 -6.01 21.51 13.27
N THR A 34 -5.51 20.50 12.55
CA THR A 34 -6.36 19.54 11.81
C THR A 34 -7.23 18.72 12.77
N GLY A 35 -6.68 18.30 13.91
CA GLY A 35 -7.39 17.58 14.94
C GLY A 35 -8.53 18.40 15.55
N PHE A 36 -8.30 19.67 15.87
CA PHE A 36 -9.34 20.60 16.33
C PHE A 36 -10.46 20.75 15.30
N VAL A 37 -10.12 21.07 14.04
CA VAL A 37 -11.09 21.20 12.94
C VAL A 37 -11.88 19.91 12.72
N ALA A 38 -11.22 18.74 12.76
CA ALA A 38 -11.87 17.44 12.59
C ALA A 38 -12.98 17.18 13.65
N HIS A 39 -12.74 17.59 14.89
CA HIS A 39 -13.73 17.47 15.97
C HIS A 39 -14.87 18.50 15.86
N SER A 40 -14.62 19.66 15.24
CA SER A 40 -15.64 20.69 14.98
C SER A 40 -16.59 20.37 13.82
N ARG A 41 -16.22 19.51 12.86
CA ARG A 41 -17.10 19.20 11.70
C ARG A 41 -18.29 18.30 12.07
N PRO A 42 -19.43 18.36 11.33
CA PRO A 42 -20.50 17.37 11.41
C PRO A 42 -19.99 15.95 11.13
N LYS A 43 -20.56 14.92 11.79
CA LYS A 43 -20.06 13.53 11.80
C LYS A 43 -19.75 12.99 10.40
N GLY A 44 -20.65 13.19 9.42
CA GLY A 44 -20.49 12.71 8.05
C GLY A 44 -19.34 13.36 7.25
N ARG A 45 -18.84 14.54 7.63
CA ARG A 45 -17.76 15.26 6.91
C ARG A 45 -16.36 15.02 7.49
N ARG A 46 -16.21 14.14 8.47
CA ARG A 46 -14.94 13.94 9.21
C ARG A 46 -13.92 13.02 8.54
N ALA A 47 -14.32 12.18 7.57
CA ALA A 47 -13.46 11.13 7.02
C ALA A 47 -12.09 11.66 6.52
N PHE A 48 -12.09 12.61 5.58
CA PHE A 48 -10.85 13.21 5.06
C PHE A 48 -10.06 13.98 6.12
N HIS A 49 -10.75 14.62 7.08
CA HIS A 49 -10.10 15.32 8.20
C HIS A 49 -9.36 14.35 9.15
N TYR A 50 -9.94 13.17 9.44
CA TYR A 50 -9.28 12.14 10.24
C TYR A 50 -8.13 11.46 9.48
N LEU A 51 -8.23 11.26 8.16
CA LEU A 51 -7.11 10.78 7.33
C LEU A 51 -5.94 11.79 7.35
N ALA A 52 -6.24 13.07 7.16
CA ALA A 52 -5.25 14.15 7.25
C ALA A 52 -4.60 14.24 8.65
N PHE A 53 -5.40 14.12 9.72
CA PHE A 53 -4.88 14.08 11.09
C PHE A 53 -3.94 12.88 11.32
N ALA A 54 -4.33 11.68 10.87
CA ALA A 54 -3.51 10.48 11.01
C ALA A 54 -2.17 10.58 10.26
N VAL A 55 -2.17 11.16 9.05
CA VAL A 55 -0.94 11.48 8.30
C VAL A 55 -0.04 12.41 9.11
N LEU A 56 -0.56 13.53 9.59
CA LEU A 56 0.24 14.55 10.28
C LEU A 56 0.80 14.07 11.63
N VAL A 57 0.01 13.30 12.41
CA VAL A 57 0.49 12.70 13.67
C VAL A 57 1.58 11.67 13.42
N THR A 58 1.40 10.78 12.42
CA THR A 58 2.42 9.77 12.07
C THR A 58 3.72 10.43 11.64
N THR A 59 3.64 11.43 10.75
CA THR A 59 4.80 12.18 10.28
C THR A 59 5.46 12.98 11.40
N ALA A 60 4.71 13.62 12.31
CA ALA A 60 5.30 14.29 13.47
C ALA A 60 6.10 13.32 14.35
N ILE A 61 5.53 12.16 14.69
CA ILE A 61 6.23 11.12 15.48
C ILE A 61 7.51 10.68 14.75
N ALA A 62 7.43 10.41 13.45
CA ALA A 62 8.60 10.03 12.66
C ALA A 62 9.67 11.11 12.65
N TYR A 63 9.34 12.38 12.36
CA TYR A 63 10.30 13.49 12.33
C TYR A 63 10.96 13.74 13.69
N SER A 64 10.28 13.50 14.82
CA SER A 64 10.93 13.55 16.14
C SER A 64 12.03 12.48 16.28
N THR A 65 11.80 11.24 15.82
CA THR A 65 12.83 10.18 15.85
C THR A 65 13.98 10.42 14.87
N LEU A 66 13.70 11.02 13.71
CA LEU A 66 14.70 11.43 12.73
C LEU A 66 15.58 12.56 13.28
N ALA A 67 14.96 13.57 13.91
CA ALA A 67 15.64 14.73 14.48
C ALA A 67 16.49 14.35 15.70
N ALA A 68 15.98 13.47 16.57
CA ALA A 68 16.71 12.89 17.70
C ALA A 68 17.77 11.85 17.28
N ASN A 69 17.94 11.56 15.98
CA ASN A 69 18.91 10.60 15.45
C ASN A 69 18.74 9.17 16.01
N LEU A 70 17.49 8.75 16.25
CA LEU A 70 17.16 7.46 16.87
C LEU A 70 16.79 6.35 15.86
N SER A 71 16.24 6.72 14.70
CA SER A 71 15.64 5.77 13.75
C SER A 71 16.49 5.55 12.48
N TYR A 72 17.78 5.29 12.68
CA TYR A 72 18.74 4.97 11.61
C TYR A 72 19.52 3.67 11.88
N THR A 73 20.07 3.09 10.82
CA THR A 73 21.02 1.96 10.89
C THR A 73 22.22 2.22 9.96
N PRO A 74 23.45 1.81 10.32
CA PRO A 74 24.61 1.89 9.44
C PRO A 74 24.55 0.84 8.33
N VAL A 75 24.63 1.27 7.07
CA VAL A 75 24.74 0.36 5.91
C VAL A 75 26.01 0.67 5.11
N PRO A 76 26.83 -0.34 4.76
CA PRO A 76 28.00 -0.17 3.87
C PRO A 76 27.64 0.47 2.52
N VAL A 77 28.40 1.47 2.08
CA VAL A 77 28.14 2.10 0.77
C VAL A 77 28.73 1.29 -0.38
N GLU A 78 27.92 1.11 -1.43
CA GLU A 78 28.34 0.51 -2.71
C GLU A 78 29.24 1.47 -3.52
N PHE A 79 28.96 2.78 -3.43
CA PHE A 79 29.66 3.80 -4.20
C PHE A 79 30.44 4.74 -3.29
N VAL A 80 31.77 4.59 -3.30
CA VAL A 80 32.72 5.62 -2.89
C VAL A 80 33.09 6.42 -4.15
N ARG A 81 33.02 7.76 -4.08
CA ARG A 81 33.43 8.65 -5.17
C ARG A 81 34.42 9.68 -4.64
N SER A 82 35.35 10.11 -5.49
CA SER A 82 36.22 11.25 -5.21
C SER A 82 35.38 12.49 -4.85
N GLY A 83 35.80 13.24 -3.84
CA GLY A 83 35.08 14.42 -3.32
C GLY A 83 33.74 14.11 -2.60
N SER A 84 33.39 12.84 -2.37
CA SER A 84 32.23 12.47 -1.54
C SER A 84 32.63 12.22 -0.09
N ARG A 85 31.67 12.34 0.84
CA ARG A 85 31.89 12.01 2.27
C ARG A 85 32.40 10.59 2.50
N GLY A 86 32.22 9.66 1.55
CA GLY A 86 32.84 8.34 1.62
C GLY A 86 34.35 8.40 1.43
N ALA A 87 34.84 9.19 0.47
CA ALA A 87 36.27 9.44 0.30
C ALA A 87 36.83 10.27 1.46
N ASP A 88 36.12 11.30 1.93
CA ASP A 88 36.51 12.12 3.08
C ASP A 88 36.74 11.24 4.34
N GLN A 89 35.84 10.27 4.60
CA GLN A 89 35.95 9.35 5.72
C GLN A 89 37.10 8.34 5.57
N LEU A 90 37.32 7.80 4.36
CA LEU A 90 38.44 6.90 4.10
C LEU A 90 39.80 7.60 4.23
N ALA A 91 39.90 8.85 3.76
CA ALA A 91 41.09 9.69 3.96
C ALA A 91 41.33 10.01 5.46
N ALA A 92 40.28 10.05 6.27
CA ALA A 92 40.34 10.15 7.73
C ALA A 92 40.56 8.80 8.45
N GLY A 93 40.87 7.71 7.73
CA GLY A 93 41.20 6.41 8.30
C GLY A 93 40.01 5.48 8.61
N ALA A 94 38.81 5.76 8.09
CA ALA A 94 37.68 4.83 8.21
C ALA A 94 37.96 3.50 7.46
N ALA A 95 37.37 2.41 7.94
CA ALA A 95 37.42 1.12 7.25
C ALA A 95 36.69 1.16 5.90
N PHE A 96 37.15 0.37 4.93
CA PHE A 96 36.52 0.23 3.63
C PHE A 96 35.60 -1.01 3.58
N PRO A 97 34.38 -0.91 3.00
CA PRO A 97 33.69 0.33 2.59
C PRO A 97 33.12 1.09 3.80
N PRO A 98 33.08 2.44 3.76
CA PRO A 98 32.54 3.23 4.86
C PRO A 98 31.02 3.06 4.96
N THR A 99 30.48 3.18 6.18
CA THR A 99 29.04 3.04 6.44
C THR A 99 28.30 4.36 6.37
N ARG A 100 27.02 4.32 5.96
CA ARG A 100 26.11 5.46 5.85
C ARG A 100 24.88 5.25 6.71
N SER A 101 24.41 6.29 7.39
CA SER A 101 23.13 6.23 8.08
C SER A 101 21.99 6.09 7.07
N ILE A 102 21.24 4.99 7.16
CA ILE A 102 19.97 4.77 6.47
C ILE A 102 18.86 5.00 7.48
N PHE A 103 18.07 6.05 7.28
CA PHE A 103 17.04 6.51 8.22
C PHE A 103 15.72 5.77 8.00
N TYR A 104 15.72 4.48 8.36
CA TYR A 104 14.58 3.58 8.18
C TYR A 104 13.27 4.07 8.82
N GLY A 105 13.33 4.94 9.84
CA GLY A 105 12.13 5.58 10.41
C GLY A 105 11.29 6.35 9.40
N ARG A 106 11.91 6.88 8.34
CA ARG A 106 11.22 7.55 7.23
C ARG A 106 10.34 6.58 6.42
N TYR A 107 10.78 5.34 6.26
CA TYR A 107 10.00 4.30 5.58
C TYR A 107 8.84 3.80 6.45
N ILE A 108 8.98 3.84 7.79
CA ILE A 108 7.90 3.54 8.74
C ILE A 108 6.80 4.60 8.68
N ASP A 109 7.14 5.89 8.51
CA ASP A 109 6.17 6.93 8.16
C ASP A 109 5.51 6.63 6.81
N TRP A 110 6.31 6.53 5.75
CA TRP A 110 5.80 6.41 4.38
C TRP A 110 4.88 5.21 4.16
N VAL A 111 5.13 4.05 4.80
CA VAL A 111 4.30 2.85 4.63
C VAL A 111 2.90 3.01 5.27
N ILE A 112 2.76 3.92 6.23
CA ILE A 112 1.47 4.29 6.84
C ILE A 112 0.83 5.44 6.05
N VAL A 113 1.56 6.54 5.83
CA VAL A 113 0.97 7.78 5.32
C VAL A 113 0.74 7.78 3.82
N THR A 114 1.56 7.10 3.00
CA THR A 114 1.35 7.10 1.54
C THR A 114 0.09 6.33 1.12
N PRO A 115 -0.28 5.18 1.74
CA PRO A 115 -1.62 4.62 1.56
C PRO A 115 -2.76 5.53 2.04
N LEU A 116 -2.60 6.30 3.12
CA LEU A 116 -3.63 7.23 3.60
C LEU A 116 -3.84 8.40 2.62
N LEU A 117 -2.76 8.98 2.08
CA LEU A 117 -2.80 10.02 1.04
C LEU A 117 -3.45 9.52 -0.25
N LEU A 118 -3.16 8.28 -0.67
CA LEU A 118 -3.87 7.65 -1.78
C LEU A 118 -5.33 7.38 -1.47
N LEU A 119 -5.66 6.90 -0.26
CA LEU A 119 -7.04 6.65 0.15
C LEU A 119 -7.86 7.95 0.09
N MET A 120 -7.31 9.09 0.49
CA MET A 120 -7.94 10.40 0.33
C MET A 120 -8.32 10.67 -1.14
N LEU A 121 -7.43 10.46 -2.12
CA LEU A 121 -7.78 10.59 -3.54
C LEU A 121 -8.79 9.54 -4.01
N LEU A 122 -8.60 8.27 -3.64
CA LEU A 122 -9.38 7.14 -4.16
C LEU A 122 -10.83 7.14 -3.64
N LEU A 123 -11.06 7.70 -2.44
CA LEU A 123 -12.39 7.99 -1.91
C LEU A 123 -13.16 9.04 -2.72
N CYS A 124 -12.49 9.82 -3.57
CA CYS A 124 -13.12 10.69 -4.58
C CYS A 124 -13.24 10.03 -5.97
N THR A 125 -13.27 8.70 -6.02
CA THR A 125 -13.54 7.91 -7.24
C THR A 125 -14.62 6.87 -6.97
N GLY A 126 -15.44 6.55 -7.98
CA GLY A 126 -16.36 5.41 -7.95
C GLY A 126 -15.66 4.06 -8.12
N PHE A 127 -14.60 3.79 -7.36
CA PHE A 127 -13.90 2.51 -7.33
C PHE A 127 -14.56 1.55 -6.33
N THR A 128 -14.54 0.25 -6.64
CA THR A 128 -14.92 -0.78 -5.67
C THR A 128 -13.87 -0.89 -4.56
N LEU A 129 -14.29 -1.28 -3.34
CA LEU A 129 -13.37 -1.41 -2.20
C LEU A 129 -12.17 -2.33 -2.50
N SER A 130 -12.39 -3.44 -3.23
CA SER A 130 -11.32 -4.34 -3.68
C SER A 130 -10.31 -3.66 -4.60
N ARG A 131 -10.75 -2.69 -5.43
CA ARG A 131 -9.88 -1.89 -6.29
C ARG A 131 -9.09 -0.85 -5.50
N ILE A 132 -9.70 -0.23 -4.49
CA ILE A 132 -8.98 0.66 -3.57
C ILE A 132 -7.91 -0.15 -2.83
N PHE A 133 -8.27 -1.29 -2.23
CA PHE A 133 -7.38 -2.18 -1.50
C PHE A 133 -6.12 -2.57 -2.30
N ILE A 134 -6.26 -3.04 -3.54
CA ILE A 134 -5.10 -3.48 -4.33
C ILE A 134 -4.15 -2.31 -4.67
N VAL A 135 -4.66 -1.09 -4.88
CA VAL A 135 -3.83 0.11 -5.07
C VAL A 135 -3.08 0.49 -3.79
N LEU A 136 -3.74 0.41 -2.63
CA LEU A 136 -3.09 0.64 -1.33
C LEU A 136 -2.03 -0.43 -1.03
N PHE A 137 -2.29 -1.69 -1.37
CA PHE A 137 -1.31 -2.77 -1.26
C PHE A 137 -0.08 -2.52 -2.15
N PHE A 138 -0.27 -2.15 -3.42
CA PHE A 138 0.87 -1.81 -4.28
C PHE A 138 1.64 -0.58 -3.76
N GLN A 139 0.98 0.40 -3.16
CA GLN A 139 1.68 1.52 -2.49
C GLN A 139 2.52 1.07 -1.28
N ILE A 140 2.04 0.10 -0.49
CA ILE A 140 2.86 -0.53 0.56
C ILE A 140 4.08 -1.23 -0.05
N VAL A 141 3.91 -1.93 -1.18
CA VAL A 141 5.03 -2.57 -1.91
C VAL A 141 6.06 -1.54 -2.39
N VAL A 142 5.66 -0.35 -2.86
CA VAL A 142 6.60 0.75 -3.21
C VAL A 142 7.55 1.03 -2.04
N ILE A 143 6.99 1.22 -0.83
CA ILE A 143 7.78 1.61 0.34
C ILE A 143 8.61 0.44 0.89
N VAL A 144 8.04 -0.77 0.97
CA VAL A 144 8.75 -1.96 1.46
C VAL A 144 9.93 -2.33 0.54
N CYS A 145 9.73 -2.34 -0.78
CA CYS A 145 10.82 -2.55 -1.73
C CYS A 145 11.83 -1.39 -1.71
N GLY A 146 11.38 -0.15 -1.48
CA GLY A 146 12.27 0.99 -1.27
C GLY A 146 13.17 0.82 -0.03
N LEU A 147 12.63 0.32 1.08
CA LEU A 147 13.38 0.03 2.31
C LEU A 147 14.37 -1.11 2.11
N PHE A 148 13.97 -2.19 1.43
CA PHE A 148 14.90 -3.28 1.07
C PHE A 148 16.03 -2.79 0.15
N ALA A 149 15.76 -1.85 -0.77
CA ALA A 149 16.80 -1.21 -1.56
C ALA A 149 17.75 -0.35 -0.69
N ALA A 150 17.23 0.38 0.29
CA ALA A 150 18.03 1.20 1.20
C ALA A 150 18.95 0.36 2.10
N LEU A 151 18.45 -0.77 2.60
CA LEU A 151 19.17 -1.67 3.51
C LEU A 151 20.12 -2.65 2.81
N THR A 152 19.99 -2.86 1.50
CA THR A 152 20.84 -3.79 0.75
C THR A 152 22.18 -3.12 0.38
N ALA A 153 23.27 -3.52 1.02
CA ALA A 153 24.62 -3.03 0.70
C ALA A 153 25.11 -3.43 -0.71
N THR A 154 24.61 -4.53 -1.26
CA THR A 154 25.07 -5.13 -2.53
C THR A 154 24.33 -4.58 -3.76
N ARG A 155 24.79 -4.97 -4.96
CA ARG A 155 24.16 -4.65 -6.25
C ARG A 155 22.67 -5.05 -6.34
N TYR A 156 22.21 -6.00 -5.52
CA TYR A 156 20.81 -6.41 -5.47
C TYR A 156 19.85 -5.31 -5.00
N LYS A 157 20.33 -4.18 -4.43
CA LYS A 157 19.47 -3.03 -4.15
C LYS A 157 18.72 -2.53 -5.38
N TRP A 158 19.34 -2.63 -6.55
CA TRP A 158 18.77 -2.12 -7.81
C TRP A 158 17.61 -2.98 -8.30
N MET A 159 17.57 -4.26 -7.93
CA MET A 159 16.41 -5.14 -8.12
C MET A 159 15.22 -4.68 -7.26
N PHE A 160 15.44 -4.44 -5.97
CA PHE A 160 14.39 -3.94 -5.07
C PHE A 160 13.91 -2.53 -5.47
N TYR A 161 14.82 -1.65 -5.89
CA TYR A 161 14.48 -0.34 -6.45
C TYR A 161 13.63 -0.46 -7.73
N ALA A 162 13.97 -1.38 -8.64
CA ALA A 162 13.17 -1.64 -9.83
C ALA A 162 11.75 -2.16 -9.49
N PHE A 163 11.62 -3.07 -8.52
CA PHE A 163 10.31 -3.53 -8.04
C PHE A 163 9.50 -2.39 -7.38
N SER A 164 10.14 -1.51 -6.60
CA SER A 164 9.52 -0.30 -6.04
C SER A 164 9.00 0.62 -7.15
N CYS A 165 9.81 0.87 -8.19
CA CYS A 165 9.42 1.70 -9.34
C CYS A 165 8.29 1.06 -10.18
N ALA A 166 8.29 -0.26 -10.34
CA ALA A 166 7.22 -0.98 -11.07
C ALA A 166 5.88 -0.94 -10.31
N ALA A 167 5.91 -1.11 -8.98
CA ALA A 167 4.74 -0.93 -8.13
C ALA A 167 4.23 0.52 -8.18
N LEU A 168 5.12 1.50 -8.19
CA LEU A 168 4.78 2.93 -8.30
C LEU A 168 4.14 3.23 -9.67
N PHE A 169 4.64 2.65 -10.75
CA PHE A 169 4.04 2.78 -12.08
C PHE A 169 2.58 2.26 -12.12
N TYR A 170 2.29 1.14 -11.45
CA TYR A 170 0.91 0.63 -11.33
C TYR A 170 -0.01 1.60 -10.57
N VAL A 171 0.47 2.19 -9.47
CA VAL A 171 -0.26 3.23 -8.72
C VAL A 171 -0.52 4.45 -9.59
N ILE A 172 0.52 5.00 -10.23
CA ILE A 172 0.45 6.17 -11.12
C ILE A 172 -0.53 5.94 -12.26
N TRP A 173 -0.42 4.80 -12.96
CA TRP A 173 -1.33 4.43 -14.04
C TRP A 173 -2.78 4.38 -13.55
N THR A 174 -3.01 3.76 -12.37
CA THR A 174 -4.37 3.61 -11.83
C THR A 174 -5.00 4.96 -11.47
N LEU A 175 -4.22 5.92 -10.95
CA LEU A 175 -4.69 7.28 -10.68
C LEU A 175 -5.00 8.07 -11.95
N LEU A 176 -4.03 8.18 -12.87
CA LEU A 176 -4.13 9.06 -14.04
C LEU A 176 -5.15 8.59 -15.08
N PHE A 177 -5.32 7.29 -15.24
CA PHE A 177 -6.16 6.71 -16.29
C PHE A 177 -7.53 6.21 -15.72
N PRO A 178 -7.67 5.04 -15.08
CA PRO A 178 -8.94 4.62 -14.47
C PRO A 178 -9.52 5.58 -13.42
N GLY A 179 -8.68 6.17 -12.55
CA GLY A 179 -9.12 7.05 -11.46
C GLY A 179 -9.80 8.31 -11.99
N ARG A 180 -9.16 8.97 -12.97
CA ARG A 180 -9.76 10.07 -13.75
C ARG A 180 -11.14 9.69 -14.30
N VAL A 181 -11.24 8.61 -15.08
CA VAL A 181 -12.49 8.17 -15.72
C VAL A 181 -13.57 7.81 -14.68
N SER A 182 -13.18 7.31 -13.52
CA SER A 182 -14.10 6.99 -12.42
C SER A 182 -14.59 8.24 -11.66
N SER A 183 -13.71 9.23 -11.43
CA SER A 183 -14.10 10.52 -10.82
C SER A 183 -15.12 11.29 -11.67
N ASP A 184 -14.94 11.28 -13.00
CA ASP A 184 -15.86 11.92 -13.95
C ASP A 184 -17.26 11.30 -13.97
N ARG A 185 -17.39 10.02 -13.60
CA ARG A 185 -18.69 9.32 -13.48
C ARG A 185 -19.39 9.60 -12.15
N LEU A 186 -18.67 10.03 -11.12
CA LEU A 186 -19.23 10.33 -9.81
C LEU A 186 -19.80 11.76 -9.74
N GLY A 187 -19.21 12.70 -10.48
CA GLY A 187 -19.76 14.04 -10.69
C GLY A 187 -18.76 14.97 -11.38
N ARG A 188 -19.27 15.99 -12.09
CA ARG A 188 -18.42 16.97 -12.81
C ARG A 188 -17.42 17.65 -11.88
N ASP A 189 -17.86 17.99 -10.68
CA ASP A 189 -17.04 18.74 -9.71
C ASP A 189 -16.12 17.83 -8.90
N VAL A 190 -16.51 16.57 -8.66
CA VAL A 190 -15.58 15.51 -8.21
C VAL A 190 -14.45 15.33 -9.22
N GLY A 191 -14.77 15.19 -10.52
CA GLY A 191 -13.79 15.09 -11.58
C GLY A 191 -12.90 16.34 -11.74
N ARG A 192 -13.41 17.54 -11.39
CA ARG A 192 -12.62 18.79 -11.36
C ARG A 192 -11.66 18.84 -10.17
N THR A 193 -12.05 18.40 -8.99
CA THR A 193 -11.16 18.34 -7.81
C THR A 193 -10.15 17.21 -7.92
N TYR A 194 -10.56 16.02 -8.38
CA TYR A 194 -9.71 14.83 -8.44
C TYR A 194 -8.51 15.01 -9.36
N LYS A 195 -8.71 15.41 -10.62
CA LYS A 195 -7.67 15.43 -11.66
C LYS A 195 -6.41 16.26 -11.32
N PRO A 196 -6.50 17.54 -10.91
CA PRO A 196 -5.32 18.33 -10.58
C PRO A 196 -4.59 17.78 -9.36
N HIS A 197 -5.31 17.31 -8.33
CA HIS A 197 -4.68 16.72 -7.14
C HIS A 197 -4.05 15.35 -7.43
N ALA A 198 -4.66 14.51 -8.26
CA ALA A 198 -4.07 13.25 -8.72
C ALA A 198 -2.79 13.50 -9.54
N PHE A 199 -2.81 14.47 -10.47
CA PHE A 199 -1.62 14.85 -11.24
C PHE A 199 -0.51 15.41 -10.33
N ALA A 200 -0.84 16.31 -9.41
CA ALA A 200 0.13 16.90 -8.48
C ALA A 200 0.74 15.85 -7.53
N LEU A 201 -0.05 14.91 -7.00
CA LEU A 201 0.47 13.84 -6.15
C LEU A 201 1.38 12.89 -6.94
N VAL A 202 1.00 12.51 -8.16
CA VAL A 202 1.84 11.70 -9.05
C VAL A 202 3.17 12.39 -9.37
N PHE A 203 3.13 13.69 -9.69
CA PHE A 203 4.35 14.48 -9.92
C PHE A 203 5.26 14.48 -8.69
N LEU A 204 4.72 14.74 -7.50
CA LEU A 204 5.50 14.71 -6.25
C LEU A 204 6.03 13.32 -5.93
N PHE A 205 5.22 12.26 -6.11
CA PHE A 205 5.62 10.87 -5.88
C PHE A 205 6.77 10.42 -6.81
N LEU A 206 6.84 10.93 -8.05
CA LEU A 206 7.95 10.67 -8.98
C LEU A 206 9.29 11.30 -8.54
N LEU A 207 9.28 12.30 -7.66
CA LEU A 207 10.51 12.92 -7.14
C LEU A 207 11.18 12.07 -6.05
N TYR A 208 10.42 11.32 -5.24
CA TYR A 208 10.96 10.46 -4.17
C TYR A 208 11.97 9.39 -4.67
N PRO A 209 11.72 8.62 -5.75
CA PRO A 209 12.71 7.66 -6.27
C PRO A 209 13.93 8.35 -6.90
N ILE A 210 13.77 9.54 -7.47
CA ILE A 210 14.91 10.34 -7.98
C ILE A 210 15.81 10.76 -6.81
N VAL A 211 15.24 11.28 -5.71
CA VAL A 211 15.99 11.59 -4.50
C VAL A 211 16.63 10.34 -3.91
N PHE A 212 15.96 9.17 -3.94
CA PHE A 212 16.54 7.90 -3.47
C PHE A 212 17.76 7.49 -4.30
N GLY A 213 17.66 7.56 -5.63
CA GLY A 213 18.75 7.26 -6.56
C GLY A 213 19.98 8.15 -6.33
N LEU A 214 19.77 9.41 -5.95
CA LEU A 214 20.85 10.35 -5.61
C LEU A 214 21.37 10.17 -4.17
N CYS A 215 20.52 9.81 -3.20
CA CYS A 215 20.88 9.73 -1.79
C CYS A 215 21.34 8.33 -1.35
N GLU A 216 20.42 7.39 -1.21
CA GLU A 216 20.64 6.11 -0.52
C GLU A 216 21.10 5.02 -1.50
N GLY A 217 20.50 4.94 -2.70
CA GLY A 217 20.91 4.01 -3.74
C GLY A 217 22.30 4.35 -4.29
N GLY A 218 22.45 5.58 -4.79
CA GLY A 218 23.67 6.03 -5.48
C GLY A 218 24.75 6.64 -4.60
N ASN A 219 24.48 7.09 -3.36
CA ASN A 219 25.45 7.79 -2.49
C ASN A 219 26.13 9.02 -3.17
N VAL A 220 25.37 9.82 -3.89
CA VAL A 220 25.83 11.10 -4.48
C VAL A 220 25.62 12.24 -3.48
N LEU A 221 24.45 12.30 -2.86
CA LEU A 221 24.06 13.35 -1.91
C LEU A 221 24.34 12.95 -0.45
N ARG A 222 24.78 13.93 0.34
CA ARG A 222 25.05 13.81 1.78
C ARG A 222 23.74 13.56 2.54
N VAL A 223 23.81 12.83 3.65
CA VAL A 223 22.66 12.54 4.54
C VAL A 223 21.92 13.81 5.02
N THR A 224 22.63 14.94 5.18
CA THR A 224 21.97 16.24 5.48
C THR A 224 21.19 16.80 4.29
N SER A 225 21.68 16.59 3.06
CA SER A 225 20.97 16.98 1.83
C SER A 225 19.74 16.09 1.59
N GLU A 226 19.83 14.79 1.91
CA GLU A 226 18.70 13.85 1.91
C GLU A 226 17.58 14.32 2.86
N PHE A 227 17.93 14.73 4.08
CA PHE A 227 16.96 15.32 5.03
C PHE A 227 16.27 16.55 4.45
N ILE A 228 17.02 17.46 3.81
CA ILE A 228 16.47 18.65 3.16
C ILE A 228 15.53 18.27 2.02
N TRP A 229 15.94 17.39 1.10
CA TRP A 229 15.11 17.01 -0.04
C TRP A 229 13.83 16.27 0.35
N TYR A 230 13.92 15.26 1.22
CA TYR A 230 12.71 14.56 1.68
C TYR A 230 11.83 15.43 2.57
N GLY A 231 12.41 16.35 3.37
CA GLY A 231 11.64 17.32 4.14
C GLY A 231 10.86 18.31 3.28
N ILE A 232 11.47 18.80 2.18
CA ILE A 232 10.78 19.62 1.18
C ILE A 232 9.63 18.82 0.54
N LEU A 233 9.90 17.61 0.05
CA LEU A 233 8.87 16.76 -0.56
C LEU A 233 7.72 16.44 0.41
N ASP A 234 8.04 16.13 1.66
CA ASP A 234 7.06 15.86 2.71
C ASP A 234 6.23 17.10 3.07
N LEU A 235 6.79 18.31 3.06
CA LEU A 235 5.99 19.55 3.18
C LEU A 235 5.07 19.75 1.97
N LEU A 236 5.58 19.55 0.75
CA LEU A 236 4.78 19.69 -0.47
C LEU A 236 3.62 18.70 -0.51
N VAL A 237 3.83 17.44 -0.11
CA VAL A 237 2.80 16.39 -0.09
C VAL A 237 1.87 16.52 1.12
N LYS A 238 2.41 16.54 2.34
CA LYS A 238 1.64 16.37 3.59
C LYS A 238 1.15 17.70 4.18
N VAL A 239 1.64 18.83 3.71
CA VAL A 239 1.08 20.15 4.06
C VAL A 239 0.38 20.73 2.84
N LEU A 240 1.11 21.17 1.82
CA LEU A 240 0.52 22.01 0.76
C LEU A 240 -0.53 21.25 -0.08
N TRP A 241 -0.17 20.09 -0.62
CA TRP A 241 -1.09 19.26 -1.40
C TRP A 241 -2.25 18.75 -0.55
N MET A 242 -1.99 18.27 0.66
CA MET A 242 -3.02 17.67 1.50
C MET A 242 -4.06 18.70 1.99
N PHE A 243 -3.65 19.91 2.38
CA PHE A 243 -4.59 20.97 2.73
C PHE A 243 -5.33 21.53 1.49
N SER A 244 -4.65 21.70 0.35
CA SER A 244 -5.29 22.04 -0.92
C SER A 244 -6.42 21.05 -1.27
N PHE A 245 -6.13 19.75 -1.17
CA PHE A 245 -7.10 18.69 -1.41
C PHE A 245 -8.24 18.72 -0.39
N LEU A 246 -7.95 18.91 0.90
CA LEU A 246 -8.97 18.95 1.96
C LEU A 246 -9.95 20.10 1.75
N PHE A 247 -9.49 21.30 1.40
CA PHE A 247 -10.36 22.44 1.06
C PHE A 247 -11.16 22.20 -0.22
N ALA A 248 -10.53 21.63 -1.26
CA ALA A 248 -11.20 21.34 -2.53
C ALA A 248 -12.24 20.20 -2.44
N VAL A 249 -12.12 19.29 -1.46
CA VAL A 249 -13.12 18.27 -1.13
C VAL A 249 -14.18 18.82 -0.17
N GLU A 250 -13.86 19.75 0.72
CA GLU A 250 -14.86 20.39 1.58
C GLU A 250 -15.95 21.13 0.78
N ALA A 251 -15.60 21.68 -0.39
CA ALA A 251 -16.53 22.31 -1.32
C ALA A 251 -17.48 21.35 -2.07
N ILE A 252 -17.25 20.02 -1.98
CA ILE A 252 -18.09 19.00 -2.61
C ILE A 252 -19.20 18.56 -1.63
N ASP A 253 -20.34 18.10 -2.16
CA ASP A 253 -21.33 17.41 -1.34
C ASP A 253 -20.89 15.97 -1.03
N TYR A 254 -20.84 15.62 0.26
CA TYR A 254 -20.31 14.35 0.72
C TYR A 254 -21.27 13.18 0.45
N GLU A 255 -22.55 13.44 0.18
CA GLU A 255 -23.50 12.39 -0.22
C GLU A 255 -23.08 11.71 -1.52
N VAL A 256 -22.42 12.44 -2.42
CA VAL A 256 -21.89 11.95 -3.71
C VAL A 256 -20.87 10.81 -3.53
N PHE A 257 -20.17 10.74 -2.39
CA PHE A 257 -19.24 9.64 -2.10
C PHE A 257 -19.91 8.41 -1.49
N GLY A 258 -21.19 8.48 -1.11
CA GLY A 258 -21.98 7.33 -0.68
C GLY A 258 -21.54 6.65 0.62
N PHE A 259 -20.77 7.33 1.49
CA PHE A 259 -20.21 6.75 2.71
C PHE A 259 -21.28 6.35 3.75
N ARG A 260 -21.75 5.10 3.66
CA ARG A 260 -22.62 4.45 4.66
C ARG A 260 -21.80 3.35 5.33
N SER A 261 -21.59 3.41 6.64
CA SER A 261 -20.90 2.34 7.39
C SER A 261 -21.80 1.15 7.69
N GLY A 262 -23.12 1.31 7.51
CA GLY A 262 -24.12 0.24 7.63
C GLY A 262 -24.41 -0.17 9.08
N LYS A 263 -23.86 0.54 10.05
CA LYS A 263 -24.04 0.30 11.48
C LYS A 263 -25.31 0.98 11.97
N VAL A 264 -25.88 0.47 13.07
CA VAL A 264 -27.09 1.02 13.73
C VAL A 264 -26.95 2.53 14.03
N THR A 265 -25.72 3.01 14.28
CA THR A 265 -25.39 4.42 14.51
C THR A 265 -25.61 5.35 13.32
N ASP A 266 -25.66 4.85 12.09
CA ASP A 266 -25.82 5.69 10.89
C ASP A 266 -27.30 6.00 10.62
N VAL A 267 -28.19 5.06 10.96
CA VAL A 267 -29.65 5.15 10.72
C VAL A 267 -30.28 6.38 11.38
N TYR A 268 -29.71 6.80 12.52
CA TYR A 268 -30.12 7.99 13.26
C TYR A 268 -29.91 9.32 12.51
N SER A 269 -29.10 9.35 11.45
CA SER A 269 -28.93 10.57 10.63
C SER A 269 -30.08 10.79 9.63
N THR A 270 -30.94 9.79 9.44
CA THR A 270 -32.08 9.84 8.49
C THR A 270 -33.44 10.05 9.16
N SER A 271 -33.52 10.04 10.49
CA SER A 271 -34.78 10.11 11.24
C SER A 271 -35.20 11.51 11.68
N ASP A 272 -34.34 12.53 11.54
CA ASP A 272 -34.46 13.80 12.27
C ASP A 272 -34.67 15.03 11.35
N GLY A 273 -35.35 14.84 10.21
CA GLY A 273 -35.57 15.91 9.23
C GLY A 273 -36.50 15.54 8.07
N GLY A 274 -37.80 15.29 8.34
CA GLY A 274 -38.71 14.80 7.29
C GLY A 274 -40.20 14.69 7.63
N ARG A 275 -40.80 15.65 8.34
CA ARG A 275 -42.28 15.71 8.48
C ARG A 275 -42.93 16.24 7.20
N GLY A 276 -43.18 15.37 6.23
CA GLY A 276 -44.00 15.69 5.05
C GLY A 276 -43.99 14.59 3.98
N GLY A 277 -45.17 14.22 3.47
CA GLY A 277 -45.31 13.25 2.37
C GLY A 277 -45.77 11.85 2.79
N ALA A 278 -47.01 11.72 3.27
CA ALA A 278 -47.65 10.41 3.36
C ALA A 278 -48.07 9.95 1.94
N ALA A 279 -47.45 8.88 1.44
CA ALA A 279 -47.88 8.17 0.24
C ALA A 279 -48.60 6.88 0.64
N SER A 280 -49.83 6.68 0.18
CA SER A 280 -50.74 5.64 0.66
C SER A 280 -50.40 4.25 0.10
N SER A 281 -50.04 3.31 0.97
CA SER A 281 -50.18 1.87 0.69
C SER A 281 -51.61 1.43 0.96
N THR A 282 -52.44 1.33 -0.09
CA THR A 282 -53.85 0.95 0.03
C THR A 282 -54.01 -0.48 0.55
N GLU A 283 -54.66 -0.65 1.69
CA GLU A 283 -55.11 -1.96 2.16
C GLU A 283 -56.22 -2.52 1.25
N THR A 284 -56.13 -3.80 0.87
CA THR A 284 -57.29 -4.58 0.42
C THR A 284 -57.38 -5.84 1.29
N ARG A 285 -58.51 -6.00 1.96
CA ARG A 285 -58.73 -7.06 2.98
C ARG A 285 -58.69 -8.46 2.38
N GLY A 286 -57.96 -9.37 3.05
CA GLY A 286 -58.16 -10.82 2.98
C GLY A 286 -58.40 -11.38 4.38
N ARG A 287 -59.59 -11.94 4.64
CA ARG A 287 -60.00 -12.41 5.98
C ARG A 287 -59.68 -13.91 6.13
N GLY A 288 -58.89 -14.28 7.14
CA GLY A 288 -58.41 -15.66 7.31
C GLY A 288 -59.42 -16.62 7.95
N LEU A 289 -59.13 -17.93 7.85
CA LEU A 289 -59.83 -19.03 8.54
C LEU A 289 -58.89 -20.25 8.68
N LEU A 290 -59.01 -20.99 9.78
CA LEU A 290 -58.30 -22.26 10.04
C LEU A 290 -59.08 -23.46 9.50
N ALA A 291 -58.40 -24.45 8.91
CA ALA A 291 -58.82 -25.86 8.93
C ALA A 291 -57.69 -26.83 8.49
N THR A 292 -57.59 -27.97 9.18
CA THR A 292 -56.92 -29.24 8.78
C THR A 292 -57.66 -30.37 9.55
N PRO A 293 -57.48 -31.70 9.30
CA PRO A 293 -56.66 -32.42 8.31
C PRO A 293 -57.46 -33.53 7.56
N ARG A 294 -56.76 -34.58 7.04
CA ARG A 294 -57.24 -35.89 6.54
C ARG A 294 -58.02 -35.91 5.20
N THR A 295 -58.06 -36.98 4.39
CA THR A 295 -57.19 -38.11 3.92
C THR A 295 -58.13 -38.96 3.04
N ASP A 296 -57.65 -39.55 1.93
CA ASP A 296 -57.86 -40.97 1.52
C ASP A 296 -57.39 -41.25 0.07
N ALA A 297 -57.38 -42.52 -0.34
CA ALA A 297 -56.87 -43.05 -1.64
C ALA A 297 -58.04 -43.31 -2.65
N THR A 298 -57.92 -43.84 -3.89
CA THR A 298 -57.13 -44.96 -4.48
C THR A 298 -57.09 -44.91 -6.05
N ALA A 299 -56.29 -45.79 -6.69
CA ALA A 299 -56.41 -46.41 -8.05
C ALA A 299 -57.03 -45.62 -9.24
N SER A 300 -56.38 -45.38 -10.41
CA SER A 300 -55.83 -46.27 -11.47
C SER A 300 -56.86 -47.16 -12.22
N SER A 301 -56.91 -47.31 -13.56
CA SER A 301 -55.99 -46.88 -14.67
C SER A 301 -56.77 -46.28 -15.90
N THR A 302 -56.62 -46.53 -17.22
CA THR A 302 -55.95 -47.56 -18.09
C THR A 302 -55.64 -47.00 -19.53
N SER A 303 -55.64 -47.85 -20.58
CA SER A 303 -55.30 -47.70 -22.02
C SER A 303 -56.33 -46.96 -22.92
N GLY A 304 -56.02 -46.50 -24.15
CA GLY A 304 -54.75 -46.46 -24.93
C GLY A 304 -54.97 -46.55 -26.47
N ALA A 305 -54.04 -46.04 -27.32
CA ALA A 305 -54.04 -46.23 -28.79
C ALA A 305 -52.68 -45.91 -29.48
N GLN A 306 -52.37 -46.63 -30.58
CA GLN A 306 -51.27 -46.42 -31.57
C GLN A 306 -51.76 -47.02 -32.93
N PRO A 307 -51.18 -46.76 -34.14
CA PRO A 307 -49.75 -46.83 -34.55
C PRO A 307 -49.30 -45.62 -35.44
N GLY A 308 -48.13 -45.54 -36.10
CA GLY A 308 -46.90 -46.35 -36.17
C GLY A 308 -45.94 -45.90 -37.31
N SER A 309 -44.88 -46.69 -37.57
CA SER A 309 -43.79 -46.46 -38.56
C SER A 309 -42.71 -45.41 -38.18
N GLY A 310 -41.40 -45.68 -38.26
CA GLY A 310 -40.72 -46.94 -38.56
C GLY A 310 -39.17 -46.85 -38.53
N ASN A 311 -38.51 -47.97 -38.13
CA ASN A 311 -37.10 -48.42 -38.24
C ASN A 311 -35.94 -47.44 -37.88
N VAL A 312 -34.95 -47.74 -36.98
CA VAL A 312 -34.05 -48.93 -36.81
C VAL A 312 -32.98 -48.98 -37.92
N ALA A 313 -31.66 -49.02 -37.67
CA ALA A 313 -30.91 -49.99 -36.83
C ALA A 313 -29.66 -49.45 -36.07
N THR A 314 -28.92 -50.35 -35.40
CA THR A 314 -27.80 -50.07 -34.46
C THR A 314 -26.49 -50.85 -34.81
N PRO A 315 -25.58 -51.38 -33.93
CA PRO A 315 -24.14 -51.06 -34.00
C PRO A 315 -23.18 -52.29 -34.09
N ARG A 316 -21.89 -52.09 -33.72
CA ARG A 316 -20.75 -53.06 -33.58
C ARG A 316 -20.02 -53.43 -34.89
N ASP A 317 -18.74 -53.84 -34.92
CA ASP A 317 -17.72 -54.13 -33.86
C ASP A 317 -16.26 -53.87 -34.41
N LEU A 318 -15.07 -54.35 -33.96
CA LEU A 318 -14.58 -55.39 -33.01
C LEU A 318 -13.08 -55.10 -32.57
N ASN A 319 -12.36 -56.16 -32.17
CA ASN A 319 -10.92 -56.40 -31.80
C ASN A 319 -9.80 -56.02 -32.84
N GLN A 320 -8.46 -56.18 -32.67
CA GLN A 320 -7.58 -57.00 -31.76
C GLN A 320 -6.07 -56.57 -31.74
N THR A 321 -5.31 -56.82 -30.64
CA THR A 321 -3.89 -57.36 -30.47
C THR A 321 -2.69 -56.97 -31.41
N THR A 322 -1.36 -57.01 -31.09
CA THR A 322 -0.54 -57.26 -29.85
C THR A 322 1.00 -57.08 -30.08
N GLU A 323 1.75 -56.67 -29.03
CA GLU A 323 3.22 -56.87 -28.70
C GLU A 323 4.45 -56.22 -29.40
N ALA A 324 5.55 -56.28 -28.61
CA ALA A 324 7.00 -56.09 -28.87
C ALA A 324 7.61 -54.65 -28.96
N GLY A 325 8.74 -54.32 -28.30
CA GLY A 325 9.43 -55.02 -27.20
C GLY A 325 10.88 -54.58 -26.88
N GLY A 326 11.18 -54.18 -25.63
CA GLY A 326 12.52 -54.16 -24.99
C GLY A 326 13.42 -52.92 -25.18
N GLY A 327 14.33 -52.62 -24.22
CA GLY A 327 15.38 -51.61 -24.48
C GLY A 327 16.29 -50.96 -23.40
N GLY A 328 16.11 -51.14 -22.07
CA GLY A 328 17.02 -50.56 -21.04
C GLY A 328 16.95 -49.02 -20.86
N GLY A 329 17.69 -48.40 -19.92
CA GLY A 329 18.50 -48.96 -18.82
C GLY A 329 19.29 -47.90 -18.03
N GLY A 330 19.31 -48.00 -16.69
CA GLY A 330 20.06 -47.13 -15.76
C GLY A 330 19.37 -45.80 -15.39
N GLY A 331 19.57 -45.23 -14.20
CA GLY A 331 20.31 -45.74 -13.04
C GLY A 331 20.32 -44.73 -11.89
N GLY A 332 19.45 -44.90 -10.88
CA GLY A 332 19.36 -43.98 -9.74
C GLY A 332 20.43 -44.25 -8.68
N LEU A 333 21.20 -43.23 -8.29
CA LEU A 333 22.18 -43.31 -7.20
C LEU A 333 21.68 -42.61 -5.94
N VAL A 334 22.03 -43.21 -4.80
CA VAL A 334 21.58 -42.82 -3.46
C VAL A 334 22.38 -41.63 -2.92
N GLY A 335 21.71 -40.67 -2.29
CA GLY A 335 22.36 -39.55 -1.61
C GLY A 335 22.92 -39.95 -0.24
N GLY A 336 24.19 -39.63 0.01
CA GLY A 336 24.81 -39.64 1.33
C GLY A 336 25.23 -38.22 1.74
N PRO A 337 25.23 -37.87 3.04
CA PRO A 337 25.61 -36.53 3.50
C PRO A 337 27.14 -36.32 3.46
N PRO A 338 27.63 -35.11 3.14
CA PRO A 338 29.05 -34.80 3.15
C PRO A 338 29.60 -34.65 4.59
N SER A 339 30.79 -35.20 4.82
CA SER A 339 31.53 -35.09 6.09
C SER A 339 32.44 -33.86 6.15
N THR A 340 32.73 -33.38 7.37
CA THR A 340 33.55 -32.20 7.62
C THR A 340 35.06 -32.50 7.76
N PRO A 341 35.94 -31.77 7.04
CA PRO A 341 37.36 -31.67 7.38
C PRO A 341 37.62 -30.69 8.56
N PRO A 342 38.81 -30.71 9.18
CA PRO A 342 39.02 -30.13 10.52
C PRO A 342 39.43 -28.65 10.55
N VAL A 343 39.24 -28.05 11.73
CA VAL A 343 39.78 -26.73 12.12
C VAL A 343 41.30 -26.81 12.27
N LEU A 344 42.04 -25.87 11.66
CA LEU A 344 43.47 -25.67 11.93
C LEU A 344 43.64 -24.73 13.14
N GLY A 345 44.50 -25.11 14.09
CA GLY A 345 44.71 -24.36 15.33
C GLY A 345 45.71 -23.20 15.23
N ASP A 346 45.50 -22.17 16.05
CA ASP A 346 46.33 -20.96 16.14
C ASP A 346 47.60 -21.18 16.99
N PRO A 347 48.82 -20.96 16.46
CA PRO A 347 50.08 -21.29 17.12
C PRO A 347 50.66 -20.15 18.00
N HIS A 348 49.88 -19.62 18.95
CA HIS A 348 50.38 -18.62 19.91
C HIS A 348 50.89 -19.24 21.23
N LYS A 349 52.18 -19.60 21.26
CA LYS A 349 52.97 -19.76 22.50
C LYS A 349 54.41 -19.27 22.33
N THR A 350 54.86 -18.51 23.33
CA THR A 350 56.23 -18.31 23.85
C THR A 350 57.36 -19.12 23.19
N GLN A 351 58.54 -18.56 22.89
CA GLN A 351 59.21 -17.38 23.48
C GLN A 351 59.77 -16.41 22.43
#